data_AF-E2J880-F1
#
_entry.id   AF-E2J880-F1
#
_cell.length_a   1.000
_cell.length_b   1.000
_cell.length_c   1.000
_cell.angle_alpha   90.00
_cell.angle_beta   90.00
_cell.angle_gamma   90.00
#
_symmetry.space_group_name_H-M   'P 1'
#
loop_
_entity.id
_entity.type
_entity.pdbx_description
1 polymer ?
#
loop_
_entity_poly.entity_id
_entity_poly.type
_entity_poly.pdbx_seq_one_letter_code
_entity_poly.pdbx_strand_id
1 'polypeptide(L)'
;ICHKYSYGVRAVVQCIPAWLRFIQCLRRYRDTKRAFPHLINAGKYSTTFFTVTFAALYSTHKEQRHSDTMVFFYLWIVFCIISSCYTLIWDLKMDWGLFDKNAGENTFLREEIVYPQKAYYYSVIIEDVILRFAWTIQISITSTTSLPHSGDIIATVFAPLEVFRRFVWNFFRLENEHLNNCGEFRA
;
A
#
# COMPACT_ATOMS: atom_id res chain seq x y z
N ILE A 1 -17.40 7.76 -27.13
CA ILE A 1 -16.42 6.84 -27.77
C ILE A 1 -15.00 7.02 -27.19
N CYS A 2 -14.57 8.22 -26.76
CA CYS A 2 -13.21 8.48 -26.25
C CYS A 2 -12.86 7.84 -24.87
N HIS A 3 -13.83 7.38 -24.08
CA HIS A 3 -13.57 6.90 -22.70
C HIS A 3 -13.39 5.39 -22.53
N LYS A 4 -13.86 4.56 -23.47
CA LYS A 4 -13.84 3.09 -23.29
C LYS A 4 -12.43 2.49 -23.31
N TYR A 5 -11.55 3.00 -24.16
CA TYR A 5 -10.14 2.58 -24.21
C TYR A 5 -9.32 3.08 -23.00
N SER A 6 -9.77 4.15 -22.33
CA SER A 6 -9.06 4.77 -21.21
C SER A 6 -9.01 3.86 -19.98
N TYR A 7 -10.08 3.12 -19.67
CA TYR A 7 -10.15 2.29 -18.46
C TYR A 7 -9.18 1.11 -18.48
N GLY A 8 -9.10 0.38 -19.61
CA GLY A 8 -8.17 -0.73 -19.77
C GLY A 8 -6.71 -0.28 -19.72
N VAL A 9 -6.38 0.82 -20.40
CA VAL A 9 -5.01 1.38 -20.39
C VAL A 9 -4.63 1.86 -18.99
N ARG A 10 -5.53 2.54 -18.27
CA ARG A 10 -5.28 2.96 -16.87
C ARG A 10 -5.03 1.77 -15.95
N ALA A 11 -5.83 0.70 -16.08
CA ALA A 11 -5.65 -0.52 -15.30
C ALA A 11 -4.29 -1.18 -15.57
N VAL A 12 -3.87 -1.27 -16.84
CA VAL A 12 -2.56 -1.80 -17.20
C VAL A 12 -1.44 -0.96 -16.59
N VAL A 13 -1.48 0.37 -16.76
CA VAL A 13 -0.47 1.28 -16.23
C VAL A 13 -0.34 1.17 -14.70
N GLN A 14 -1.47 1.06 -13.98
CA GLN A 14 -1.48 0.87 -12.53
C GLN A 14 -0.88 -0.47 -12.08
N CYS A 15 -1.01 -1.53 -12.89
CA CYS A 15 -0.48 -2.85 -12.58
C CYS A 15 1.03 -2.99 -12.84
N ILE A 16 1.63 -2.17 -13.71
CA ILE A 16 3.05 -2.31 -14.11
C ILE A 16 4.00 -2.34 -12.90
N PRO A 17 3.96 -1.38 -11.94
CA PRO A 17 4.89 -1.39 -10.82
C PRO A 17 4.75 -2.63 -9.93
N ALA A 18 3.52 -3.07 -9.68
CA ALA A 18 3.24 -4.27 -8.89
C ALA A 18 3.74 -5.53 -9.60
N TRP A 19 3.55 -5.63 -10.92
CA TRP A 19 4.06 -6.72 -11.75
C TRP A 19 5.57 -6.86 -11.70
N LEU A 20 6.29 -5.74 -11.85
CA LEU A 20 7.75 -5.73 -11.77
C LEU A 20 8.25 -6.20 -10.40
N ARG A 21 7.66 -5.68 -9.32
CA ARG A 21 8.00 -6.09 -7.93
C ARG A 21 7.67 -7.56 -7.68
N PHE A 22 6.54 -8.05 -8.19
CA PHE A 22 6.12 -9.44 -8.06
C PHE A 22 7.13 -10.40 -8.69
N ILE A 23 7.51 -10.15 -9.97
CA ILE A 23 8.51 -10.97 -10.67
C ILE A 23 9.86 -10.91 -9.96
N GLN A 24 10.29 -9.73 -9.50
CA GLN A 24 11.54 -9.58 -8.76
C GLN A 24 11.55 -10.45 -7.49
N CYS A 25 10.44 -10.47 -6.75
CA CYS A 25 10.30 -11.30 -5.55
C CYS A 25 10.35 -12.80 -5.88
N LEU A 26 9.68 -13.24 -6.96
CA LEU A 26 9.73 -14.64 -7.41
C LEU A 26 11.13 -15.04 -7.89
N ARG A 27 11.82 -14.16 -8.61
CA ARG A 27 13.20 -14.40 -9.04
C ARG A 27 14.13 -14.53 -7.84
N ARG A 28 14.02 -13.62 -6.86
CA ARG A 28 14.82 -13.68 -5.63
C ARG A 28 14.53 -14.96 -4.84
N TYR A 29 13.28 -15.40 -4.76
CA TYR A 29 12.92 -16.70 -4.17
C TYR A 29 13.56 -17.86 -4.92
N ARG A 30 13.54 -17.86 -6.25
CA ARG A 30 14.16 -18.91 -7.06
C ARG A 30 15.66 -19.01 -6.79
N ASP A 31 16.32 -17.86 -6.67
CA ASP A 31 17.78 -17.76 -6.52
C ASP A 31 18.23 -18.08 -5.08
N THR A 32 17.49 -17.65 -4.04
CA THR A 32 17.87 -17.88 -2.63
C THR A 32 17.21 -19.10 -1.98
N LYS A 33 16.14 -19.64 -2.59
CA LYS A 33 15.25 -20.68 -2.04
C LYS A 33 14.60 -20.35 -0.68
N ARG A 34 14.74 -19.10 -0.19
CA ARG A 34 14.15 -18.65 1.07
C ARG A 34 12.74 -18.10 0.82
N ALA A 35 11.73 -18.80 1.31
CA ALA A 35 10.33 -18.40 1.16
C ALA A 35 10.03 -17.06 1.86
N PHE A 36 10.62 -16.84 3.04
CA PHE A 36 10.56 -15.56 3.75
C PHE A 36 11.86 -14.77 3.53
N PRO A 37 11.81 -13.45 3.26
CA PRO A 37 10.62 -12.59 3.08
C PRO A 37 10.03 -12.60 1.65
N HIS A 38 10.67 -13.28 0.70
CA HIS A 38 10.42 -13.08 -0.74
C HIS A 38 9.03 -13.46 -1.23
N LEU A 39 8.51 -14.63 -0.87
CA LEU A 39 7.20 -15.09 -1.32
C LEU A 39 6.06 -14.32 -0.64
N ILE A 40 6.24 -13.96 0.63
CA ILE A 40 5.29 -13.12 1.38
C ILE A 40 5.23 -11.72 0.73
N ASN A 41 6.37 -11.13 0.39
CA ASN A 41 6.40 -9.87 -0.33
C ASN A 41 5.77 -9.97 -1.74
N ALA A 42 5.96 -11.10 -2.45
CA ALA A 42 5.26 -11.36 -3.72
C ALA A 42 3.74 -11.39 -3.52
N GLY A 43 3.27 -12.09 -2.48
CA GLY A 43 1.87 -12.11 -2.08
C GLY A 43 1.32 -10.70 -1.85
N LYS A 44 2.07 -9.83 -1.16
CA LYS A 44 1.71 -8.42 -0.95
C LYS A 44 1.44 -7.70 -2.27
N TYR A 45 2.36 -7.76 -3.24
CA TYR A 45 2.16 -7.09 -4.55
C TYR A 45 1.05 -7.73 -5.39
N SER A 46 0.78 -9.02 -5.21
CA SER A 46 -0.29 -9.70 -5.93
C SER A 46 -1.68 -9.14 -5.60
N THR A 47 -1.87 -8.59 -4.39
CA THR A 47 -3.14 -7.98 -3.97
C THR A 47 -3.55 -6.81 -4.87
N THR A 48 -2.58 -6.07 -5.42
CA THR A 48 -2.83 -4.95 -6.34
C THR A 48 -3.52 -5.40 -7.64
N PHE A 49 -3.21 -6.61 -8.16
CA PHE A 49 -3.86 -7.11 -9.37
C PHE A 49 -5.36 -7.31 -9.15
N PHE A 50 -5.74 -7.85 -7.98
CA PHE A 50 -7.14 -8.03 -7.64
C PHE A 50 -7.84 -6.69 -7.46
N THR A 51 -7.24 -5.75 -6.73
CA THR A 51 -7.79 -4.39 -6.55
C THR A 51 -8.07 -3.71 -7.90
N VAL A 52 -7.10 -3.73 -8.82
CA VAL A 52 -7.24 -3.09 -10.14
C VAL A 52 -8.26 -3.83 -11.01
N THR A 53 -8.27 -5.17 -10.98
CA THR A 53 -9.23 -5.98 -11.74
C THR A 53 -10.67 -5.70 -11.32
N PHE A 54 -10.96 -5.71 -10.01
CA PHE A 54 -12.32 -5.46 -9.53
C PHE A 54 -12.74 -3.99 -9.68
N ALA A 55 -11.79 -3.03 -9.61
CA ALA A 55 -12.07 -1.63 -9.94
C ALA A 55 -12.49 -1.46 -11.42
N ALA A 56 -11.79 -2.13 -12.34
CA ALA A 56 -12.11 -2.11 -13.77
C ALA A 56 -13.44 -2.80 -14.07
N LEU A 57 -13.70 -3.95 -13.44
CA LEU A 57 -14.98 -4.67 -13.57
C LEU A 57 -16.15 -3.82 -13.04
N TYR A 58 -16.01 -3.20 -11.87
CA TYR A 58 -17.02 -2.29 -11.32
C TYR A 58 -17.31 -1.14 -12.28
N SER A 59 -16.28 -0.48 -12.79
CA SER A 59 -16.43 0.66 -13.72
C SER A 59 -17.17 0.27 -15.00
N THR A 60 -16.82 -0.89 -15.56
CA THR A 60 -17.42 -1.41 -16.81
C THR A 60 -18.89 -1.79 -16.61
N HIS A 61 -19.22 -2.49 -15.53
CA HIS A 61 -20.59 -2.93 -15.26
C HIS A 61 -21.50 -1.76 -14.85
N LYS A 62 -20.94 -0.76 -14.14
CA LYS A 62 -21.64 0.49 -13.82
C LYS A 62 -22.06 1.26 -15.09
N GLU A 63 -21.17 1.34 -16.08
CA GLU A 63 -21.48 1.98 -17.37
C GLU A 63 -22.59 1.21 -18.12
N GLN A 64 -22.56 -0.12 -18.07
CA GLN A 64 -23.53 -0.99 -18.74
C GLN A 64 -24.86 -1.15 -17.98
N ARG A 65 -24.98 -0.57 -16.77
CA ARG A 65 -26.13 -0.74 -15.84
C ARG A 65 -26.47 -2.22 -15.58
N HIS A 66 -25.45 -3.07 -15.49
CA HIS A 66 -25.62 -4.50 -15.22
C HIS A 66 -26.02 -4.72 -13.74
N SER A 67 -26.82 -5.76 -13.47
CA SER A 67 -27.26 -6.13 -12.10
C SER A 67 -26.09 -6.37 -11.14
N ASP A 68 -25.01 -6.92 -11.66
CA ASP A 68 -23.87 -7.41 -10.87
C ASP A 68 -22.89 -6.29 -10.45
N THR A 69 -23.20 -5.03 -10.80
CA THR A 69 -22.36 -3.88 -10.45
C THR A 69 -22.02 -3.82 -8.96
N MET A 70 -23.00 -4.12 -8.09
CA MET A 70 -22.80 -4.08 -6.63
C MET A 70 -21.90 -5.21 -6.13
N VAL A 71 -21.94 -6.39 -6.77
CA VAL A 71 -21.06 -7.51 -6.42
C VAL A 71 -19.61 -7.12 -6.68
N PHE A 72 -19.31 -6.56 -7.85
CA PHE A 72 -17.96 -6.09 -8.16
C PHE A 72 -17.51 -4.92 -7.29
N PHE A 73 -18.44 -4.05 -6.88
CA PHE A 73 -18.14 -3.00 -5.89
C PHE A 73 -17.68 -3.59 -4.56
N TYR A 74 -18.41 -4.54 -3.99
CA TYR A 74 -18.03 -5.17 -2.72
C TYR A 74 -16.71 -5.93 -2.82
N LEU A 75 -16.51 -6.69 -3.90
CA LEU A 75 -15.24 -7.38 -4.15
C LEU A 75 -14.08 -6.39 -4.23
N TRP A 76 -14.25 -5.27 -4.93
CA TRP A 76 -13.24 -4.22 -5.01
C TRP A 76 -12.89 -3.66 -3.62
N ILE A 77 -13.89 -3.33 -2.80
CA ILE A 77 -13.67 -2.83 -1.42
C ILE A 77 -12.94 -3.87 -0.55
N VAL A 78 -13.32 -5.14 -0.61
CA VAL A 78 -12.66 -6.22 0.13
C VAL A 78 -11.17 -6.31 -0.25
N PHE A 79 -10.84 -6.30 -1.53
CA PHE A 79 -9.45 -6.34 -1.97
C PHE A 79 -8.68 -5.06 -1.65
N CYS A 80 -9.31 -3.88 -1.66
CA CYS A 80 -8.71 -2.64 -1.15
C CYS A 80 -8.34 -2.75 0.33
N ILE A 81 -9.24 -3.30 1.16
CA ILE A 81 -8.99 -3.52 2.60
C ILE A 81 -7.84 -4.51 2.80
N ILE A 82 -7.88 -5.67 2.13
CA ILE A 82 -6.82 -6.68 2.23
C ILE A 82 -5.46 -6.09 1.82
N SER A 83 -5.39 -5.39 0.68
CA SER A 83 -4.17 -4.75 0.20
C SER A 83 -3.66 -3.69 1.20
N SER A 84 -4.55 -2.85 1.73
CA SER A 84 -4.20 -1.78 2.66
C SER A 84 -3.67 -2.35 3.98
N CYS A 85 -4.39 -3.30 4.58
CA CYS A 85 -3.98 -3.94 5.83
C CYS A 85 -2.67 -4.72 5.66
N TYR A 86 -2.49 -5.46 4.57
CA TYR A 86 -1.25 -6.19 4.34
C TYR A 86 -0.07 -5.23 4.20
N THR A 87 -0.21 -4.20 3.36
CA THR A 87 0.89 -3.22 3.22
C THR A 87 1.18 -2.46 4.51
N LEU A 88 0.16 -2.08 5.28
CA LEU A 88 0.35 -1.43 6.59
C LEU A 88 1.09 -2.34 7.57
N ILE A 89 0.68 -3.60 7.71
CA ILE A 89 1.37 -4.56 8.59
C ILE A 89 2.83 -4.74 8.15
N TRP A 90 3.07 -4.79 6.83
CA TRP A 90 4.41 -4.88 6.29
C TRP A 90 5.24 -3.64 6.63
N ASP A 91 4.70 -2.45 6.43
CA ASP A 91 5.41 -1.19 6.67
C ASP A 91 5.79 -1.05 8.16
N LEU A 92 4.85 -1.33 9.07
CA LEU A 92 5.08 -1.27 10.51
C LEU A 92 6.06 -2.33 11.01
N LYS A 93 5.85 -3.60 10.63
CA LYS A 93 6.57 -4.73 11.22
C LYS A 93 7.85 -5.10 10.48
N MET A 94 7.80 -5.12 9.14
CA MET A 94 8.93 -5.57 8.33
C MET A 94 9.88 -4.43 8.00
N ASP A 95 9.35 -3.30 7.54
CA ASP A 95 10.19 -2.21 7.06
C ASP A 95 10.69 -1.33 8.21
N TRP A 96 9.85 -1.05 9.21
CA TRP A 96 10.24 -0.25 10.37
C TRP A 96 10.66 -1.08 11.60
N GLY A 97 10.42 -2.39 11.59
CA GLY A 97 10.83 -3.26 12.71
C GLY A 97 10.10 -2.96 14.01
N LEU A 98 8.92 -2.33 13.95
CA LEU A 98 8.13 -2.00 15.14
C LEU A 98 7.39 -3.26 15.63
N PHE A 99 6.91 -3.22 16.88
CA PHE A 99 6.27 -4.36 17.56
C PHE A 99 7.21 -5.55 17.83
N ASP A 100 8.48 -5.28 18.13
CA ASP A 100 9.38 -6.31 18.67
C ASP A 100 8.94 -6.69 20.10
N LYS A 101 8.95 -7.98 20.41
CA LYS A 101 8.57 -8.51 21.74
C LYS A 101 9.61 -8.17 22.81
N ASN A 102 10.81 -7.78 22.39
CA ASN A 102 11.92 -7.43 23.28
C ASN A 102 11.97 -5.93 23.65
N ALA A 103 10.94 -5.15 23.30
CA ALA A 103 10.96 -3.69 23.37
C ALA A 103 11.05 -3.04 24.78
N GLY A 104 11.22 -3.80 25.87
CA GLY A 104 11.40 -3.25 27.22
C GLY A 104 10.33 -2.19 27.59
N GLU A 105 10.77 -0.98 27.93
CA GLU A 105 9.91 0.18 28.30
C GLU A 105 9.28 0.93 27.10
N ASN A 106 9.59 0.51 25.88
CA ASN A 106 9.12 1.11 24.63
C ASN A 106 7.90 0.37 24.09
N THR A 107 6.72 0.54 24.70
CA THR A 107 5.47 -0.12 24.25
C THR A 107 5.24 0.09 22.75
N PHE A 108 5.15 -1.01 21.98
CA PHE A 108 4.97 -1.05 20.51
C PHE A 108 6.13 -0.57 19.63
N LEU A 109 7.19 0.01 20.20
CA LEU A 109 8.38 0.42 19.46
C LEU A 109 9.47 -0.66 19.57
N ARG A 110 10.63 -0.47 18.94
CA ARG A 110 11.81 -1.33 19.10
C ARG A 110 12.72 -0.82 20.22
N GLU A 111 13.65 -1.66 20.67
CA GLU A 111 14.58 -1.33 21.77
C GLU A 111 15.51 -0.16 21.41
N GLU A 112 16.13 -0.21 20.23
CA GLU A 112 17.04 0.81 19.72
C GLU A 112 16.32 1.87 18.87
N ILE A 113 16.29 3.11 19.34
CA ILE A 113 15.73 4.27 18.62
C ILE A 113 16.81 5.31 18.36
N VAL A 114 16.95 5.79 17.12
CA VAL A 114 17.91 6.85 16.78
C VAL A 114 17.34 8.22 17.15
N TYR A 115 16.03 8.38 17.08
CA TYR A 115 15.37 9.63 17.40
C TYR A 115 15.09 9.77 18.90
N PRO A 116 15.49 10.88 19.53
CA PRO A 116 15.38 11.06 20.98
C PRO A 116 13.92 11.20 21.46
N GLN A 117 12.99 11.60 20.59
CA GLN A 117 11.58 11.77 20.97
C GLN A 117 10.70 10.67 20.37
N LYS A 118 10.11 9.85 21.25
CA LYS A 118 9.17 8.76 20.87
C LYS A 118 7.94 9.28 20.10
N ALA A 119 7.57 10.54 20.29
CA ALA A 119 6.44 11.18 19.61
C ALA A 119 6.56 11.09 18.07
N TYR A 120 7.77 11.20 17.51
CA TYR A 120 7.96 11.09 16.05
C TYR A 120 7.52 9.74 15.50
N TYR A 121 7.85 8.63 16.18
CA TYR A 121 7.45 7.30 15.74
C TYR A 121 5.93 7.15 15.77
N TYR A 122 5.26 7.60 16.83
CA TYR A 122 3.80 7.54 16.91
C TYR A 122 3.12 8.43 15.85
N SER A 123 3.65 9.64 15.61
CA SER A 123 3.14 10.52 14.55
C SER A 123 3.25 9.88 13.18
N VAL A 124 4.34 9.16 12.90
CA VAL A 124 4.58 8.49 11.61
C VAL A 124 3.69 7.25 11.44
N ILE A 125 3.44 6.50 12.53
CA ILE A 125 2.46 5.40 12.52
C ILE A 125 1.06 5.95 12.19
N ILE A 126 0.65 7.03 12.86
CA ILE A 126 -0.67 7.65 12.65
C ILE A 126 -0.77 8.20 11.22
N GLU A 127 0.27 8.89 10.74
CA GLU A 127 0.34 9.46 9.40
C GLU A 127 0.22 8.37 8.33
N ASP A 128 0.98 7.26 8.46
CA ASP A 128 0.92 6.16 7.50
C ASP A 128 -0.47 5.51 7.50
N VAL A 129 -1.07 5.26 8.67
CA VAL A 129 -2.43 4.70 8.75
C VAL A 129 -3.44 5.61 8.06
N ILE A 130 -3.48 6.91 8.39
CA ILE A 130 -4.47 7.84 7.83
C ILE A 130 -4.33 7.91 6.31
N LEU A 131 -3.12 8.13 5.80
CA LEU A 131 -2.89 8.27 4.37
C LEU A 131 -3.02 6.94 3.62
N ARG A 132 -2.76 5.79 4.28
CA ARG A 132 -3.01 4.45 3.69
C ARG A 132 -4.47 4.24 3.38
N PHE A 133 -5.35 4.69 4.27
CA PHE A 133 -6.80 4.54 4.12
C PHE A 133 -7.45 5.75 3.43
N ALA A 134 -6.67 6.71 2.92
CA ALA A 134 -7.20 7.88 2.18
C ALA A 134 -8.04 7.50 0.95
N TRP A 135 -7.83 6.31 0.38
CA TRP A 135 -8.67 5.77 -0.70
C TRP A 135 -10.14 5.66 -0.30
N THR A 136 -10.46 5.46 0.98
CA THR A 136 -11.85 5.39 1.47
C THR A 136 -12.58 6.71 1.29
N ILE A 137 -11.89 7.83 1.53
CA ILE A 137 -12.38 9.20 1.31
C ILE A 137 -12.57 9.41 -0.19
N GLN A 138 -11.58 9.02 -1.00
CA GLN A 138 -11.65 9.14 -2.46
C GLN A 138 -12.85 8.38 -3.03
N ILE A 139 -13.08 7.12 -2.63
CA ILE A 139 -14.23 6.32 -3.09
C ILE A 139 -15.54 6.93 -2.60
N SER A 140 -15.62 7.34 -1.33
CA SER A 140 -16.83 7.94 -0.75
C SER A 140 -17.27 9.19 -1.50
N ILE A 141 -16.34 10.12 -1.77
CA ILE A 141 -16.68 11.36 -2.47
C ILE A 141 -17.00 11.10 -3.94
N THR A 142 -16.23 10.24 -4.61
CA THR A 142 -16.46 9.91 -6.04
C THR A 142 -17.79 9.17 -6.24
N SER A 143 -18.28 8.46 -5.23
CA SER A 143 -19.55 7.73 -5.30
C SER A 143 -20.77 8.60 -4.98
N THR A 144 -20.62 9.57 -4.06
CA THR A 144 -21.73 10.43 -3.59
C THR A 144 -21.90 11.69 -4.42
N THR A 145 -20.83 12.23 -4.99
CA THR A 145 -20.91 13.46 -5.80
C THR A 145 -21.23 13.15 -7.25
N SER A 146 -22.23 13.83 -7.81
CA SER A 146 -22.57 13.77 -9.24
C SER A 146 -21.70 14.70 -10.11
N LEU A 147 -20.69 15.33 -9.52
CA LEU A 147 -19.80 16.25 -10.21
C LEU A 147 -18.89 15.47 -11.18
N PRO A 148 -18.89 15.81 -12.48
CA PRO A 148 -17.91 15.26 -13.40
C PRO A 148 -16.50 15.65 -12.92
N HIS A 149 -15.54 14.73 -13.04
CA HIS A 149 -14.12 14.91 -12.69
C HIS A 149 -13.78 15.02 -11.18
N SER A 150 -14.71 14.83 -10.26
CA SER A 150 -14.42 14.87 -8.81
C SER A 150 -13.30 13.90 -8.41
N GLY A 151 -13.25 12.70 -9.00
CA GLY A 151 -12.21 11.71 -8.75
C GLY A 151 -10.79 12.16 -9.15
N ASP A 152 -10.65 12.86 -10.28
CA ASP A 152 -9.34 13.32 -10.79
C ASP A 152 -8.80 14.50 -9.96
N ILE A 153 -9.69 15.39 -9.50
CA ILE A 153 -9.35 16.50 -8.60
C ILE A 153 -8.83 15.94 -7.26
N ILE A 154 -9.55 14.98 -6.69
CA ILE A 154 -9.17 14.35 -5.41
C ILE A 154 -7.85 13.59 -5.55
N ALA A 155 -7.65 12.87 -6.65
CA ALA A 155 -6.39 12.19 -6.93
C ALA A 155 -5.21 13.19 -7.00
N THR A 156 -5.43 14.37 -7.58
CA THR A 156 -4.42 15.42 -7.67
C THR A 156 -4.05 15.98 -6.29
N VAL A 157 -5.03 16.14 -5.39
CA VAL A 157 -4.80 16.59 -4.00
C VAL A 157 -4.08 15.53 -3.17
N PHE A 158 -4.44 14.25 -3.33
CA PHE A 158 -3.79 13.17 -2.58
C PHE A 158 -2.41 12.77 -3.11
N ALA A 159 -2.08 13.09 -4.37
CA ALA A 159 -0.79 12.71 -4.95
C ALA A 159 0.42 13.26 -4.17
N PRO A 160 0.49 14.57 -3.81
CA PRO A 160 1.57 15.08 -2.95
C PRO A 160 1.62 14.44 -1.57
N LEU A 161 0.46 14.11 -0.99
CA LEU A 161 0.38 13.46 0.32
C LEU A 161 0.95 12.03 0.27
N GLU A 162 0.66 11.26 -0.77
CA GLU A 162 1.26 9.95 -0.98
C GLU A 162 2.79 10.06 -1.20
N VAL A 163 3.27 11.09 -1.89
CA VAL A 163 4.71 11.35 -2.05
C VAL A 163 5.37 11.65 -0.71
N PHE A 164 4.76 12.52 0.10
CA PHE A 164 5.25 12.84 1.44
C PHE A 164 5.29 11.59 2.33
N ARG A 165 4.23 10.78 2.33
CA ARG A 165 4.16 9.52 3.08
C ARG A 165 5.29 8.56 2.68
N ARG A 166 5.57 8.44 1.37
CA ARG A 166 6.69 7.61 0.87
C ARG A 166 8.05 8.12 1.29
N PHE A 167 8.23 9.44 1.33
CA PHE A 167 9.45 10.07 1.81
C PHE A 167 9.69 9.73 3.28
N VAL A 168 8.69 9.93 4.14
CA VAL A 168 8.74 9.57 5.56
C VAL A 168 9.01 8.08 5.74
N TRP A 169 8.24 7.22 5.06
CA TRP A 169 8.41 5.77 5.12
C TRP A 169 9.83 5.32 4.75
N ASN A 170 10.43 5.92 3.71
CA ASN A 170 11.77 5.55 3.29
C ASN A 170 12.83 5.93 4.32
N PHE A 171 12.64 7.06 5.03
CA PHE A 171 13.56 7.48 6.09
C PHE A 171 13.59 6.44 7.23
N PHE A 172 12.43 6.07 7.77
CA PHE A 172 12.34 5.08 8.86
C PHE A 172 12.76 3.68 8.45
N ARG A 173 12.54 3.30 7.19
CA ARG A 173 13.06 2.04 6.63
C ARG A 173 14.60 2.03 6.60
N LEU A 174 15.21 3.12 6.15
CA LEU A 174 16.67 3.25 6.12
C LEU A 174 17.27 3.23 7.53
N GLU A 175 16.61 3.89 8.48
CA GLU A 175 17.00 3.86 9.89
C GLU A 175 16.95 2.43 10.44
N ASN A 176 15.86 1.69 10.21
CA ASN A 176 15.74 0.29 10.64
C ASN A 176 16.79 -0.61 9.98
N GLU A 177 17.07 -0.43 8.69
CA GLU A 177 18.11 -1.16 7.97
C GLU A 177 19.51 -0.85 8.52
N HIS A 178 19.78 0.42 8.86
CA HIS A 178 21.03 0.84 9.48
C HIS A 178 21.25 0.19 10.86
N LEU A 179 20.22 0.20 11.72
CA LEU A 179 20.28 -0.43 13.03
C LEU A 179 20.50 -1.95 12.94
N ASN A 180 19.80 -2.64 12.03
CA ASN A 180 19.99 -4.08 11.82
C ASN A 180 21.40 -4.41 11.31
N ASN A 181 21.98 -3.58 10.44
CA ASN A 181 23.35 -3.79 9.95
C ASN A 181 24.41 -3.53 11.03
N CYS A 182 24.23 -2.49 11.86
CA CYS A 182 25.11 -2.19 12.99
C CYS A 182 25.03 -3.28 14.08
N GLY A 183 23.85 -3.87 14.32
CA GLY A 183 23.66 -4.96 15.28
C GLY A 183 24.30 -6.29 14.87
N GLU A 184 24.45 -6.57 13.57
CA GLU A 184 25.08 -7.82 13.07
C GLU A 184 26.60 -7.70 12.77
N PHE A 185 27.29 -6.63 13.21
CA PHE A 185 28.72 -6.41 12.96
C PHE A 185 29.15 -6.60 11.49
N ARG A 186 28.35 -6.09 10.55
CA ARG A 186 28.79 -5.94 9.15
C ARG A 186 29.28 -4.51 8.94
N ALA A 187 30.53 -4.28 9.32
CA ALA A 187 31.30 -3.09 8.93
C ALA A 187 31.67 -3.14 7.44
#